data_AF-A0A257AVP8-F1
#
_entry.id   AF-A0A257AVP8-F1
#
_cell.length_a   1.000
_cell.length_b   1.000
_cell.length_c   1.000
_cell.angle_alpha   90.00
_cell.angle_beta   90.00
_cell.angle_gamma   90.00
#
_symmetry.space_group_name_H-M   'P 1'
#
loop_
_entity.id
_entity.type
_entity.pdbx_description
1 polymer ?
#
loop_
_entity_poly.entity_id
_entity_poly.type
_entity_poly.pdbx_seq_one_letter_code
_entity_poly.pdbx_strand_id
1 'polypeptide(L)'
;IHNNYSEVGRLVRERGCGWALDPDDEIGFRRAVRSVLDASAPLESLRRAALATASDYSWDKTIGPLADFCANPRQREGRLAIALAAEARRREAEALREERDALRSELLAIKGRLAYRLLQRLPALG
;
A
#
# COMPACT_ATOMS: atom_id res chain seq x y z
N ILE A 1 9.07 -11.91 -24.64
CA ILE A 1 8.23 -10.70 -24.86
C ILE A 1 7.10 -10.77 -23.85
N HIS A 2 6.81 -9.69 -23.13
CA HIS A 2 5.76 -9.62 -22.11
C HIS A 2 4.86 -8.40 -22.35
N ASN A 3 3.64 -8.44 -21.79
CA ASN A 3 2.75 -7.29 -21.72
C ASN A 3 3.31 -6.20 -20.78
N ASN A 4 3.09 -4.93 -21.10
CA ASN A 4 3.66 -3.79 -20.38
C ASN A 4 2.98 -3.47 -19.04
N TYR A 5 1.78 -3.99 -18.78
CA TYR A 5 1.01 -3.76 -17.56
C TYR A 5 1.20 -4.82 -16.47
N SER A 6 1.91 -5.91 -16.74
CA SER A 6 2.24 -6.88 -15.69
C SER A 6 3.44 -6.44 -14.86
N GLU A 7 3.53 -6.92 -13.62
CA GLU A 7 4.72 -6.72 -12.78
C GLU A 7 5.98 -7.29 -13.43
N VAL A 8 5.84 -8.43 -14.14
CA VAL A 8 6.92 -9.03 -14.93
C VAL A 8 7.31 -8.11 -16.09
N GLY A 9 6.34 -7.49 -16.78
CA GLY A 9 6.61 -6.51 -17.82
C GLY A 9 7.40 -5.30 -17.32
N ARG A 10 7.07 -4.78 -16.14
CA ARG A 10 7.86 -3.74 -15.48
C ARG A 10 9.29 -4.22 -15.22
N LEU A 11 9.46 -5.40 -14.64
CA LEU A 11 10.77 -6.00 -14.38
C LEU A 11 11.60 -6.15 -15.66
N VAL A 12 10.99 -6.67 -16.73
CA VAL A 12 11.62 -6.85 -18.04
C VAL A 12 12.16 -5.54 -18.60
N ARG A 13 11.40 -4.45 -18.44
CA ARG A 13 11.77 -3.10 -18.89
C ARG A 13 12.90 -2.53 -18.04
N GLU A 14 12.78 -2.57 -16.72
CA GLU A 14 13.75 -2.00 -15.77
C GLU A 14 15.10 -2.73 -15.82
N ARG A 15 15.10 -4.04 -16.04
CA ARG A 15 16.30 -4.87 -16.08
C ARG A 15 16.86 -5.08 -17.49
N GLY A 16 16.19 -4.56 -18.51
CA GLY A 16 16.63 -4.68 -19.91
C GLY A 16 16.77 -6.13 -20.38
N CYS A 17 15.94 -7.04 -19.85
CA CYS A 17 16.04 -8.48 -20.13
C CYS A 17 15.07 -8.97 -21.21
N GLY A 18 14.47 -8.06 -21.96
CA GLY A 18 13.60 -8.37 -23.09
C GLY A 18 12.74 -7.18 -23.51
N TRP A 19 11.56 -7.47 -24.05
CA TRP A 19 10.58 -6.47 -24.48
C TRP A 19 9.32 -6.54 -23.63
N ALA A 20 8.89 -5.39 -23.12
CA ALA A 20 7.63 -5.19 -22.42
C ALA A 20 6.75 -4.24 -23.25
N LEU A 21 5.84 -4.81 -24.05
CA LEU A 21 5.08 -4.12 -25.08
C LEU A 21 3.61 -3.99 -24.66
N ASP A 22 2.93 -2.97 -25.19
CA ASP A 22 1.48 -2.90 -25.11
C ASP A 22 0.88 -4.04 -25.95
N PRO A 23 -0.06 -4.85 -25.44
CA PRO A 23 -0.70 -5.89 -26.24
C PRO A 23 -1.46 -5.36 -27.46
N ASP A 24 -1.89 -4.10 -27.43
CA ASP A 24 -2.56 -3.46 -28.56
C ASP A 24 -1.56 -2.85 -29.56
N ASP A 25 -0.26 -2.79 -29.23
CA ASP A 25 0.81 -2.32 -30.13
C ASP A 25 1.31 -3.45 -31.06
N GLU A 26 0.47 -3.80 -32.03
CA GLU A 26 0.80 -4.81 -33.05
C GLU A 26 2.08 -4.45 -33.83
N ILE A 27 2.30 -3.17 -34.11
CA ILE A 27 3.47 -2.68 -34.85
C ILE A 27 4.75 -2.95 -34.03
N GLY A 28 4.74 -2.61 -32.74
CA GLY A 28 5.84 -2.87 -31.83
C GLY A 28 6.13 -4.35 -31.66
N PHE A 29 5.10 -5.19 -31.56
CA PHE A 29 5.26 -6.64 -31.49
C PHE A 29 5.93 -7.20 -32.77
N ARG A 30 5.40 -6.87 -33.94
CA ARG A 30 5.97 -7.31 -35.24
C ARG A 30 7.42 -6.85 -35.39
N ARG A 31 7.75 -5.61 -34.99
CA ARG A 31 9.11 -5.08 -35.01
C ARG A 31 10.04 -5.86 -34.09
N ALA A 32 9.61 -6.16 -32.87
CA ALA A 32 10.40 -6.96 -31.93
C ALA A 32 10.67 -8.36 -32.49
N VAL A 33 9.65 -9.06 -32.99
CA VAL A 33 9.80 -10.39 -33.59
C VAL A 33 10.73 -10.37 -34.81
N ARG A 34 10.56 -9.41 -35.73
CA ARG A 34 11.45 -9.26 -36.89
C ARG A 34 12.90 -9.04 -36.46
N SER A 35 13.15 -8.22 -35.44
CA SER A 35 14.52 -8.00 -34.95
C SER A 35 15.19 -9.28 -34.43
N VAL A 36 14.41 -10.20 -33.86
CA VAL A 36 14.89 -11.53 -33.43
C VAL A 36 15.20 -12.40 -34.65
N LEU A 37 14.29 -12.47 -35.62
CA LEU A 37 14.43 -13.31 -36.81
C LEU A 37 15.57 -12.85 -37.72
N ASP A 38 15.75 -11.54 -37.86
CA ASP A 38 16.78 -10.93 -38.71
C ASP A 38 18.14 -10.78 -37.97
N ALA A 39 18.28 -11.37 -36.78
CA ALA A 39 19.46 -11.33 -35.93
C ALA A 39 20.00 -9.92 -35.58
N SER A 40 19.16 -8.89 -35.71
CA SER A 40 19.50 -7.50 -35.33
C SER A 40 19.26 -7.21 -33.85
N ALA A 41 18.47 -8.05 -33.17
CA ALA A 41 18.26 -7.95 -31.74
C ALA A 41 19.53 -8.37 -30.96
N PRO A 42 19.87 -7.70 -29.85
CA PRO A 42 21.03 -8.04 -29.02
C PRO A 42 20.72 -9.22 -28.08
N LEU A 43 20.35 -10.38 -28.64
CA LEU A 43 19.81 -11.53 -27.91
C LEU A 43 20.72 -12.02 -26.78
N GLU A 44 22.04 -12.07 -26.99
CA GLU A 44 22.97 -12.48 -25.94
C GLU A 44 23.00 -11.51 -24.75
N SER A 45 22.86 -10.22 -25.00
CA SER A 45 22.77 -9.22 -23.93
C SER A 45 21.47 -9.41 -23.14
N LEU A 46 20.35 -9.54 -23.84
CA LEU A 46 19.04 -9.77 -23.24
C LEU A 46 19.02 -11.07 -22.43
N ARG A 47 19.63 -12.15 -22.95
CA ARG A 47 19.77 -13.44 -22.26
C ARG A 47 20.59 -13.32 -20.99
N ARG A 48 21.74 -12.64 -21.01
CA ARG A 48 22.56 -12.40 -19.81
C ARG A 48 21.79 -11.61 -18.76
N ALA A 49 21.10 -10.54 -19.16
CA ALA A 49 20.27 -9.74 -18.27
C ALA A 49 19.11 -10.56 -17.68
N ALA A 50 18.47 -11.44 -18.49
CA ALA A 50 17.40 -12.31 -18.04
C ALA A 50 17.88 -13.33 -17.01
N LEU A 51 19.03 -13.98 -17.25
CA LEU A 51 19.62 -14.94 -16.32
C LEU A 51 20.05 -14.28 -15.01
N ALA A 52 20.69 -13.11 -15.08
CA ALA A 52 21.05 -12.34 -13.90
C ALA A 52 19.80 -11.95 -13.09
N THR A 53 18.76 -11.44 -13.76
CA THR A 53 17.49 -11.08 -13.11
C THR A 53 16.82 -12.30 -12.48
N ALA A 54 16.74 -13.43 -13.19
CA ALA A 54 16.12 -14.66 -12.67
C ALA A 54 16.82 -15.17 -11.40
N SER A 55 18.14 -14.99 -11.30
CA SER A 55 18.91 -15.37 -10.12
C SER A 55 18.49 -14.59 -8.86
N ASP A 56 17.86 -13.42 -8.98
CA ASP A 56 17.31 -12.66 -7.86
C ASP A 56 16.00 -13.22 -7.32
N TYR A 57 15.28 -14.02 -8.12
CA TYR A 57 13.95 -14.55 -7.80
C TYR A 57 13.93 -16.08 -7.63
N SER A 58 15.07 -16.68 -7.27
CA SER A 58 15.17 -18.12 -6.98
C SER A 58 14.38 -18.52 -5.73
N TRP A 59 13.83 -19.74 -5.72
CA TRP A 59 13.13 -20.28 -4.55
C TRP A 59 13.97 -20.31 -3.28
N ASP A 60 15.29 -20.52 -3.38
CA ASP A 60 16.21 -20.49 -2.24
C ASP A 60 16.21 -19.12 -1.55
N LYS A 61 16.21 -18.03 -2.34
CA LYS A 61 16.11 -16.66 -1.82
C LYS A 61 14.73 -16.33 -1.22
N THR A 62 13.67 -16.96 -1.72
CA THR A 62 12.29 -16.74 -1.24
C THR A 62 11.97 -17.52 0.02
N ILE A 63 12.37 -18.80 0.08
CA ILE A 63 12.01 -19.73 1.16
C ILE A 63 13.09 -19.79 2.24
N GLY A 64 14.37 -19.63 1.88
CA GLY A 64 15.49 -19.67 2.83
C GLY A 64 15.27 -18.78 4.06
N PRO A 65 14.95 -17.48 3.89
CA PRO A 65 14.70 -16.59 5.04
C PRO A 65 13.53 -17.04 5.92
N LEU A 66 12.49 -17.64 5.33
CA LEU A 66 11.37 -18.18 6.09
C LEU A 66 11.77 -19.45 6.85
N ALA A 67 12.52 -20.35 6.22
CA ALA A 67 13.05 -21.55 6.87
C ALA A 67 13.97 -21.19 8.04
N ASP A 68 14.88 -20.22 7.85
CA ASP A 68 15.77 -19.70 8.89
C ASP A 68 14.99 -19.12 10.07
N PHE A 69 13.92 -18.35 9.77
CA PHE A 69 13.04 -17.82 10.79
C PHE A 69 12.28 -18.92 11.54
N CYS A 70 11.77 -19.93 10.84
CA CYS A 70 11.08 -21.07 11.47
C CYS A 70 12.02 -21.90 12.34
N ALA A 71 13.30 -22.03 11.97
CA ALA A 71 14.32 -22.75 12.75
C ALA A 71 14.75 -21.97 14.00
N ASN A 72 14.82 -20.64 13.92
CA ASN A 72 15.20 -19.78 15.04
C ASN A 72 14.30 -18.53 15.11
N PRO A 73 13.07 -18.65 15.62
CA PRO A 73 12.13 -17.55 15.64
C PRO A 73 12.59 -16.49 16.63
N ARG A 74 12.97 -15.32 16.10
CA ARG A 74 13.33 -14.16 16.90
C ARG A 74 12.18 -13.15 16.92
N GLN A 75 11.92 -12.57 18.09
CA GLN A 75 10.98 -11.47 18.18
C GLN A 75 11.56 -10.22 17.53
N ARG A 76 10.72 -9.48 16.80
CA ARG A 76 11.11 -8.17 16.27
C ARG A 76 11.44 -7.23 17.43
N GLU A 77 12.59 -6.58 17.35
CA GLU A 77 12.99 -5.55 18.29
C GLU A 77 11.92 -4.44 18.37
N GLY A 78 11.68 -3.94 19.58
CA GLY A 78 10.67 -2.91 19.81
C GLY A 78 9.21 -3.37 19.72
N ARG A 79 8.93 -4.67 19.57
CA ARG A 79 7.54 -5.19 19.58
C ARG A 79 6.76 -4.72 20.82
N LEU A 80 7.37 -4.79 22.00
CA LEU A 80 6.74 -4.34 23.24
C LEU A 80 6.52 -2.83 23.25
N ALA A 81 7.51 -2.05 22.82
CA ALA A 81 7.39 -0.59 22.74
C ALA A 81 6.26 -0.15 21.79
N ILE A 82 6.13 -0.81 20.63
CA ILE A 82 5.05 -0.57 19.67
C ILE A 82 3.69 -0.91 20.29
N ALA A 83 3.58 -2.05 20.99
CA ALA A 83 2.35 -2.46 21.65
C ALA A 83 1.93 -1.47 22.74
N LEU A 84 2.86 -1.04 23.59
CA LEU A 84 2.62 -0.04 24.64
C LEU A 84 2.22 1.31 24.05
N ALA A 85 2.89 1.77 22.99
CA ALA A 85 2.54 3.02 22.31
C ALA A 85 1.17 2.94 21.60
N ALA A 86 0.76 1.77 21.11
CA ALA A 86 -0.57 1.58 20.55
C ALA A 86 -1.65 1.63 21.64
N GLU A 87 -1.39 1.02 22.80
CA GLU A 87 -2.28 1.05 23.95
C GLU A 87 -2.45 2.47 24.52
N ALA A 88 -1.36 3.20 24.69
CA ALA A 88 -1.40 4.59 25.16
C ALA A 88 -2.27 5.47 24.25
N ARG A 89 -2.09 5.34 22.92
CA ARG A 89 -2.90 6.07 21.93
C ARG A 89 -4.39 5.71 21.99
N ARG A 90 -4.73 4.46 22.32
CA ARG A 90 -6.14 4.04 22.48
C ARG A 90 -6.78 4.72 23.68
N ARG A 91 -6.09 4.73 24.83
CA ARG A 91 -6.56 5.39 26.05
C ARG A 91 -6.75 6.89 25.85
N GLU A 92 -5.79 7.53 25.20
CA GLU A 92 -5.91 8.96 24.84
C GLU A 92 -7.11 9.22 23.94
N ALA A 93 -7.33 8.37 22.92
CA ALA A 93 -8.49 8.50 22.03
C ALA A 93 -9.83 8.27 22.74
N GLU A 94 -9.87 7.41 23.75
CA GLU A 94 -11.06 7.19 24.59
C GLU A 94 -11.33 8.39 25.48
N ALA A 95 -10.32 8.90 26.19
CA ALA A 95 -10.45 10.10 27.01
C ALA A 95 -10.94 11.31 26.21
N LEU A 96 -10.39 11.53 25.01
CA LEU A 96 -10.82 12.62 24.12
C LEU A 96 -12.27 12.43 23.63
N ARG A 97 -12.75 11.20 23.47
CA ARG A 97 -14.16 10.93 23.10
C ARG A 97 -15.10 11.23 24.26
N GLU A 98 -14.74 10.81 25.46
CA GLU A 98 -15.52 11.11 26.68
C GLU A 98 -15.63 12.62 26.90
N GLU A 99 -14.50 13.33 26.80
CA GLU A 99 -14.47 14.80 26.92
C GLU A 99 -15.34 15.47 25.86
N ARG A 100 -15.22 15.05 24.59
CA ARG A 100 -16.07 15.55 23.50
C ARG A 100 -17.54 15.34 23.80
N ASP A 101 -17.92 14.17 24.31
CA ASP A 101 -19.32 13.82 24.55
C ASP A 101 -19.89 14.59 25.76
N ALA A 102 -19.08 14.81 26.80
CA ALA A 102 -19.42 15.69 27.92
C ALA A 102 -19.65 17.14 27.45
N LEU A 103 -18.70 17.72 26.70
CA LEU A 103 -18.82 19.07 26.16
C LEU A 103 -20.03 19.23 25.23
N ARG A 104 -20.34 18.21 24.42
CA ARG A 104 -21.55 18.19 23.59
C ARG A 104 -22.82 18.22 24.43
N SER A 105 -22.89 17.42 25.49
CA SER A 105 -24.02 17.40 26.42
C SER A 105 -24.21 18.77 27.09
N GLU A 106 -23.14 19.39 27.57
CA GLU A 106 -23.18 20.73 28.17
C GLU A 106 -23.68 21.79 27.19
N LEU A 107 -23.18 21.77 25.95
CA LEU A 107 -23.58 22.68 24.90
C LEU A 107 -25.07 22.52 24.56
N LEU A 108 -25.57 21.29 24.49
CA LEU A 108 -27.00 21.01 24.30
C LEU A 108 -27.83 21.55 25.47
N ALA A 109 -27.37 21.35 26.72
CA ALA A 109 -28.05 21.86 27.91
C ALA A 109 -28.10 23.40 27.93
N ILE A 110 -26.99 24.08 27.58
CA ILE A 110 -26.94 25.54 27.49
C ILE A 110 -27.90 26.04 26.41
N LYS A 111 -27.87 25.44 25.21
CA LYS A 111 -28.78 25.80 24.11
C LYS A 111 -30.25 25.58 24.51
N GLY A 112 -30.58 24.46 25.14
CA GLY A 112 -31.92 24.17 25.64
C GLY A 112 -32.39 25.19 26.68
N ARG A 113 -31.54 25.54 27.65
CA ARG A 113 -31.85 26.58 28.65
C ARG A 113 -32.07 27.95 28.02
N LEU A 114 -31.25 28.34 27.04
CA LEU A 114 -31.38 29.61 26.34
C LEU A 114 -32.66 29.66 25.50
N ALA A 115 -32.98 28.59 24.76
CA ALA A 115 -34.20 28.46 23.99
C ALA A 115 -35.45 28.54 24.89
N TYR A 116 -35.44 27.85 26.04
CA TYR A 116 -36.52 27.91 27.02
C TYR A 116 -36.72 29.33 27.58
N ARG A 117 -35.64 30.03 27.94
CA ARG A 117 -35.71 31.42 28.43
C ARG A 117 -36.23 32.39 27.37
N LEU A 118 -35.91 32.17 26.10
CA LEU A 118 -36.42 32.98 24.99
C LEU A 118 -37.92 32.74 24.77
N LEU A 119 -38.36 31.47 24.81
CA LEU A 119 -39.78 31.11 24.70
C LEU A 119 -40.62 31.69 25.84
N GLN A 120 -40.11 31.70 27.07
CA GLN A 120 -40.81 32.32 28.21
C GLN A 120 -40.95 33.85 28.11
N ARG A 121 -40.12 34.51 27.28
CA ARG A 121 -40.16 35.97 27.09
C ARG A 121 -41.04 36.42 25.93
N LEU A 122 -41.57 35.49 25.14
CA LEU A 122 -42.57 35.81 24.13
C LEU A 122 -43.95 35.87 24.82
N PRO A 123 -44.67 37.01 24.77
CA PRO A 123 -46.04 37.05 25.25
C PRO A 123 -46.87 36.07 24.42
N ALA A 124 -47.80 35.36 25.07
CA ALA A 124 -48.74 34.49 24.39
C ALA A 124 -49.44 35.30 23.28
N LEU A 125 -49.11 35.01 22.02
CA LEU A 125 -49.83 35.54 20.87
C LEU A 125 -51.19 34.83 20.86
N GLY A 126 -52.13 35.42 21.60
CA GLY A 126 -53.56 35.22 21.47
C GLY A 126 -54.16 36.30 20.59
#